data_AF-A0A6A3VFC2-F1
#
_entry.id   AF-A0A6A3VFC2-F1
#
_cell.length_a   1.000
_cell.length_b   1.000
_cell.length_c   1.000
_cell.angle_alpha   90.00
_cell.angle_beta   90.00
_cell.angle_gamma   90.00
#
_symmetry.space_group_name_H-M   'P 1'
#
loop_
_entity.id
_entity.type
_entity.pdbx_description
1 polymer ?
#
loop_
_entity_poly.entity_id
_entity_poly.type
_entity_poly.pdbx_seq_one_letter_code
_entity_poly.pdbx_strand_id
1 'polypeptide(L)'
;MVAMDQFGHGQPVQYSLLETNADWHMAKCLDHFKRANEHWRFVRIVIVDKDMREVEVVRQKLPEARVLYCHFHVIKWLHETIRKSTKYGAYPADVLIQMKHTSTNMTYARTEADYETHRADFKNLSLREGRQELWDYFEKNWNAEKKIACSAK
;
A
#
# COMPACT_ATOMS: atom_id res chain seq x y z
N MET A 1 -3.58 10.33 -12.58
CA MET A 1 -4.62 9.49 -11.94
C MET A 1 -5.22 8.59 -13.00
N VAL A 2 -5.36 7.31 -12.68
CA VAL A 2 -6.09 6.33 -13.50
C VAL A 2 -7.33 5.94 -12.71
N ALA A 3 -8.49 5.93 -13.35
CA ALA A 3 -9.72 5.42 -12.74
C ALA A 3 -10.08 4.10 -13.40
N MET A 4 -10.60 3.17 -12.61
CA MET A 4 -11.19 1.93 -13.09
C MET A 4 -12.70 2.04 -12.92
N ASP A 5 -13.45 1.77 -13.99
CA ASP A 5 -14.91 1.75 -13.92
C ASP A 5 -15.43 0.43 -13.33
N GLN A 6 -16.75 0.33 -13.19
CA GLN A 6 -17.43 -0.86 -12.66
C GLN A 6 -17.29 -2.11 -13.56
N PHE A 7 -16.83 -1.94 -14.80
CA PHE A 7 -16.59 -3.04 -15.75
C PHE A 7 -15.12 -3.48 -15.74
N GLY A 8 -14.28 -2.87 -14.90
CA GLY A 8 -12.85 -3.18 -14.80
C GLY A 8 -11.99 -2.47 -15.86
N HIS A 9 -12.55 -1.53 -16.62
CA HIS A 9 -11.79 -0.78 -17.61
C HIS A 9 -11.06 0.39 -16.96
N GLY A 10 -9.73 0.34 -17.02
CA GLY A 10 -8.86 1.40 -16.54
C GLY A 10 -8.64 2.47 -17.62
N GLN A 11 -8.79 3.74 -17.26
CA GLN A 11 -8.47 4.86 -18.13
C GLN A 11 -7.79 6.00 -17.37
N PRO A 12 -6.84 6.73 -18.01
CA PRO A 12 -6.28 7.93 -17.43
C PRO A 12 -7.36 9.02 -17.35
N VAL A 13 -7.60 9.55 -16.15
CA VAL A 13 -8.61 10.60 -15.90
C VAL A 13 -8.01 11.96 -15.57
N GLN A 14 -6.73 11.99 -15.25
CA GLN A 14 -6.01 13.23 -14.99
C GLN A 14 -4.51 13.03 -15.14
N TYR A 15 -3.85 13.99 -15.79
CA TYR A 15 -2.40 14.15 -15.76
C TYR A 15 -2.06 15.39 -14.95
N SER A 16 -1.07 15.28 -14.09
CA SER A 16 -0.61 16.40 -13.27
C SER A 16 0.89 16.34 -13.16
N LEU A 17 1.54 17.44 -13.50
CA LEU A 17 2.97 17.63 -13.27
C LEU A 17 3.10 18.36 -11.94
N LEU A 18 3.63 17.64 -10.95
CA LEU A 18 3.83 18.15 -9.61
C LEU A 18 5.32 18.27 -9.33
N GLU A 19 5.74 19.41 -8.80
CA GLU A 19 7.11 19.59 -8.33
C GLU A 19 7.38 18.73 -7.09
N THR A 20 6.39 18.58 -6.21
CA THR A 20 6.45 17.70 -5.05
C THR A 20 5.11 17.02 -4.80
N ASN A 21 5.16 15.80 -4.26
CA ASN A 21 3.97 15.06 -3.82
C ASN A 21 3.51 15.48 -2.40
N ALA A 22 3.66 16.76 -2.05
CA ALA A 22 3.37 17.27 -0.72
C ALA A 22 2.03 18.01 -0.65
N ASP A 23 1.34 17.80 0.46
CA ASP A 23 0.12 18.41 1.01
C ASP A 23 -0.69 19.30 0.05
N TRP A 24 -0.25 20.54 -0.17
CA TRP A 24 -1.02 21.52 -0.94
C TRP A 24 -1.08 21.21 -2.45
N HIS A 25 -0.03 20.64 -3.03
CA HIS A 25 0.03 20.29 -4.46
C HIS A 25 -0.96 19.16 -4.77
N MET A 26 -0.96 18.11 -3.95
CA MET A 26 -1.91 17.00 -4.08
C MET A 26 -3.36 17.46 -3.85
N ALA A 27 -3.57 18.36 -2.88
CA ALA A 27 -4.89 18.95 -2.65
C ALA A 27 -5.41 19.68 -3.89
N LYS A 28 -4.55 20.46 -4.57
CA LYS A 28 -4.90 21.15 -5.82
C LYS A 28 -5.19 20.17 -6.96
N CYS A 29 -4.42 19.10 -7.08
CA CYS A 29 -4.69 18.04 -8.05
C CYS A 29 -6.07 17.41 -7.84
N LEU A 30 -6.43 17.09 -6.59
CA LEU A 30 -7.75 16.53 -6.28
C LEU A 30 -8.88 17.54 -6.44
N ASP A 31 -8.64 18.82 -6.19
CA ASP A 31 -9.64 19.86 -6.47
C ASP A 31 -9.88 20.01 -7.98
N HIS A 32 -8.83 19.90 -8.81
CA HIS A 32 -8.97 19.87 -10.27
C HIS A 32 -9.76 18.63 -10.70
N PHE A 33 -9.40 17.45 -10.18
CA PHE A 33 -10.11 16.19 -10.45
C PHE A 33 -11.62 16.36 -10.23
N LYS A 34 -12.02 16.89 -9.07
CA LYS A 34 -13.44 17.09 -8.72
C LYS A 34 -14.16 18.07 -9.63
N ARG A 35 -13.48 19.15 -10.05
CA ARG A 35 -14.05 20.15 -10.96
C ARG A 35 -14.27 19.59 -12.35
N ALA A 36 -13.37 18.72 -12.82
CA ALA A 36 -13.45 18.11 -14.14
C ALA A 36 -14.37 16.88 -14.20
N ASN A 37 -14.74 16.29 -13.06
CA ASN A 37 -15.49 15.04 -12.99
C ASN A 37 -16.71 15.17 -12.07
N GLU A 38 -17.90 15.41 -12.62
CA GLU A 38 -19.15 15.61 -11.85
C GLU A 38 -19.47 14.43 -10.90
N HIS A 39 -19.10 13.21 -11.30
CA HIS A 39 -19.32 11.98 -10.56
C HIS A 39 -18.21 11.62 -9.56
N TRP A 40 -17.32 12.55 -9.21
CA TRP A 40 -16.21 12.30 -8.28
C TRP A 40 -16.66 11.72 -6.92
N ARG A 41 -17.91 11.97 -6.50
CA ARG A 41 -18.52 11.42 -5.28
C ARG A 41 -18.78 9.91 -5.33
N PHE A 42 -18.71 9.30 -6.50
CA PHE A 42 -18.81 7.85 -6.68
C PHE A 42 -17.48 7.13 -6.53
N VAL A 43 -16.37 7.84 -6.35
CA VAL A 43 -15.09 7.21 -6.01
C VAL A 43 -15.25 6.49 -4.67
N ARG A 44 -15.10 5.16 -4.69
CA ARG A 44 -15.19 4.31 -3.49
C ARG A 44 -13.85 3.84 -2.97
N ILE A 45 -12.87 3.70 -3.84
CA ILE A 45 -11.53 3.23 -3.50
C ILE A 45 -10.51 4.16 -4.16
N VAL A 46 -9.53 4.61 -3.39
CA VAL A 46 -8.34 5.29 -3.93
C VAL A 46 -7.12 4.48 -3.55
N ILE A 47 -6.36 4.07 -4.57
CA ILE A 47 -5.09 3.37 -4.39
C ILE A 47 -3.97 4.40 -4.51
N VAL A 48 -3.19 4.58 -3.45
CA VAL A 48 -2.09 5.56 -3.36
C VAL A 48 -0.76 4.89 -3.08
N ASP A 49 0.34 5.61 -3.31
CA ASP A 49 1.63 5.22 -2.73
C ASP A 49 1.57 5.33 -1.19
N LYS A 50 2.51 4.72 -0.49
CA LYS A 50 2.57 4.68 0.97
C LYS A 50 2.87 6.03 1.62
N ASP A 51 3.24 7.08 0.87
CA ASP A 51 3.57 8.38 1.46
C ASP A 51 2.39 8.86 2.34
N MET A 52 2.65 8.96 3.65
CA MET A 52 1.63 9.28 4.64
C MET A 52 0.98 10.63 4.39
N ARG A 53 1.70 11.55 3.72
CA ARG A 53 1.22 12.88 3.36
C ARG A 53 0.14 12.82 2.28
N GLU A 54 0.32 11.99 1.25
CA GLU A 54 -0.70 11.80 0.20
C GLU A 54 -1.99 11.22 0.78
N VAL A 55 -1.86 10.27 1.71
CA VAL A 55 -2.99 9.56 2.34
C VAL A 55 -3.90 10.51 3.09
N GLU A 56 -3.34 11.43 3.86
CA GLU A 56 -4.11 12.38 4.65
C GLU A 56 -4.88 13.35 3.75
N VAL A 57 -4.23 13.88 2.72
CA VAL A 57 -4.87 14.76 1.74
C VAL A 57 -6.02 14.05 1.01
N VAL A 58 -5.83 12.80 0.61
CA VAL A 58 -6.89 12.00 -0.04
C VAL A 58 -8.05 11.77 0.91
N ARG A 59 -7.81 11.43 2.19
CA ARG A 59 -8.87 11.26 3.20
C ARG A 59 -9.67 12.54 3.41
N GLN A 60 -9.02 13.70 3.44
CA GLN A 60 -9.69 14.99 3.58
C GLN A 60 -10.49 15.36 2.33
N LYS A 61 -9.96 15.10 1.14
CA LYS A 61 -10.60 15.49 -0.12
C LYS A 61 -11.65 14.46 -0.58
N LEU A 62 -11.48 13.17 -0.32
CA LEU A 62 -12.39 12.10 -0.75
C LEU A 62 -12.81 11.28 0.48
N PRO A 63 -13.56 11.87 1.42
CA PRO A 63 -13.84 11.23 2.72
C PRO A 63 -14.66 9.95 2.61
N GLU A 64 -15.51 9.85 1.57
CA GLU A 64 -16.32 8.66 1.30
C GLU A 64 -15.53 7.50 0.66
N ALA A 65 -14.29 7.75 0.25
CA ALA A 65 -13.46 6.75 -0.39
C ALA A 65 -12.56 6.04 0.62
N ARG A 66 -12.50 4.72 0.53
CA ARG A 66 -11.51 3.92 1.25
C ARG A 66 -10.15 4.09 0.59
N VAL A 67 -9.17 4.53 1.36
CA VAL A 67 -7.79 4.66 0.89
C VAL A 67 -7.04 3.36 1.12
N LEU A 68 -6.50 2.79 0.04
CA LEU A 68 -5.68 1.58 0.04
C LEU A 68 -4.26 1.91 -0.43
N TYR A 69 -3.29 1.15 0.05
CA TYR A 69 -1.92 1.21 -0.44
C TYR A 69 -1.76 0.37 -1.69
N CYS A 70 -1.04 0.93 -2.66
CA CYS A 70 -0.68 0.24 -3.88
C CYS A 70 0.19 -0.98 -3.56
N HIS A 71 -0.28 -2.16 -3.98
CA HIS A 71 0.44 -3.43 -3.81
C HIS A 71 1.90 -3.36 -4.29
N PHE A 72 2.16 -2.70 -5.42
CA PHE A 72 3.48 -2.58 -6.01
C PHE A 72 4.43 -1.81 -5.10
N HIS A 73 3.98 -0.67 -4.58
CA HIS A 73 4.78 0.12 -3.66
C HIS A 73 4.96 -0.56 -2.30
N VAL A 74 3.96 -1.28 -1.80
CA VAL A 74 4.07 -2.11 -0.58
C VAL A 74 5.16 -3.15 -0.74
N ILE A 75 5.10 -3.96 -1.81
CA ILE A 75 6.07 -5.03 -2.09
C ILE A 75 7.47 -4.44 -2.26
N LYS A 76 7.60 -3.40 -3.08
CA LYS A 76 8.88 -2.72 -3.31
C LYS A 76 9.48 -2.23 -2.00
N TRP A 77 8.68 -1.55 -1.18
CA TRP A 77 9.11 -1.04 0.11
C TRP A 77 9.53 -2.17 1.06
N LEU A 78 8.75 -3.25 1.17
CA LEU A 78 9.09 -4.40 2.01
C LEU A 78 10.39 -5.05 1.55
N HIS A 79 10.53 -5.32 0.25
CA HIS A 79 11.74 -5.94 -0.31
C HIS A 79 12.98 -5.07 -0.10
N GLU A 80 12.87 -3.75 -0.29
CA GLU A 80 13.97 -2.82 -0.06
C GLU A 80 14.32 -2.70 1.41
N THR A 81 13.31 -2.65 2.29
CA THR A 81 13.50 -2.56 3.74
C THR A 81 14.19 -3.81 4.27
N ILE A 82 13.70 -4.99 3.89
CA ILE A 82 14.25 -6.28 4.31
C ILE A 82 15.71 -6.41 3.84
N ARG A 83 16.03 -5.96 2.61
CA ARG A 83 17.38 -6.09 2.04
C ARG A 83 18.38 -5.05 2.54
N LYS A 84 17.96 -3.79 2.67
CA LYS A 84 18.89 -2.65 2.83
C LYS A 84 18.97 -2.14 4.26
N SER A 85 17.98 -2.46 5.10
CA SER A 85 17.86 -1.86 6.41
C SER A 85 18.61 -2.66 7.47
N THR A 86 19.65 -2.06 8.06
CA THR A 86 20.22 -2.55 9.32
C THR A 86 19.34 -2.24 10.52
N LYS A 87 18.34 -1.35 10.35
CA LYS A 87 17.42 -0.88 11.41
C LYS A 87 16.64 -2.01 12.08
N TYR A 88 16.37 -3.09 11.35
CA TYR A 88 15.54 -4.20 11.84
C TYR A 88 16.36 -5.49 12.05
N GLY A 89 17.68 -5.34 12.19
CA GLY A 89 18.62 -6.45 12.28
C GLY A 89 19.01 -7.04 10.92
N ALA A 90 20.17 -7.69 10.86
CA ALA A 90 20.64 -8.39 9.67
C ALA A 90 20.11 -9.83 9.67
N TYR A 91 19.32 -10.22 8.68
CA TYR A 91 18.84 -11.59 8.55
C TYR A 91 19.78 -12.40 7.64
N PRO A 92 19.91 -13.73 7.88
CA PRO A 92 20.56 -14.63 6.94
C PRO A 92 19.94 -14.55 5.53
N ALA A 93 20.74 -14.78 4.50
CA ALA A 93 20.32 -14.58 3.11
C ALA A 93 19.11 -15.47 2.71
N ASP A 94 19.06 -16.70 3.20
CA ASP A 94 17.94 -17.63 2.99
C ASP A 94 16.65 -17.12 3.65
N VAL A 95 16.74 -16.53 4.84
CA VAL A 95 15.62 -15.91 5.55
C VAL A 95 15.10 -14.69 4.78
N LEU A 96 16.00 -13.85 4.27
CA LEU A 96 15.63 -12.70 3.44
C LEU A 96 14.87 -13.12 2.17
N ILE A 97 15.27 -14.22 1.53
CA ILE A 97 14.58 -14.78 0.35
C ILE A 97 13.17 -15.26 0.74
N GLN A 98 13.04 -15.99 1.85
CA GLN A 98 11.74 -16.46 2.34
C GLN A 98 10.82 -15.29 2.72
N MET A 99 11.34 -14.25 3.36
CA MET A 99 10.59 -13.03 3.69
C MET A 99 10.11 -12.31 2.43
N LYS A 100 10.95 -12.26 1.38
CA LYS A 100 10.58 -11.69 0.09
C LYS A 100 9.40 -12.45 -0.54
N HIS A 101 9.47 -13.78 -0.55
CA HIS A 101 8.42 -14.64 -1.10
C HIS A 101 7.12 -14.51 -0.32
N THR A 102 7.17 -14.60 1.01
CA THR A 102 5.99 -14.45 1.88
C THR A 102 5.35 -13.07 1.74
N SER A 103 6.15 -12.00 1.66
CA SER A 103 5.64 -10.63 1.39
C SER A 103 4.88 -10.56 0.07
N THR A 104 5.45 -11.11 -1.00
CA THR A 104 4.79 -11.15 -2.31
C THR A 104 3.50 -11.97 -2.24
N ASN A 105 3.54 -13.18 -1.70
CA ASN A 105 2.39 -14.07 -1.64
C ASN A 105 1.24 -13.47 -0.82
N MET A 106 1.56 -12.81 0.30
CA MET A 106 0.59 -12.08 1.10
C MET A 106 -0.11 -10.98 0.29
N THR A 107 0.61 -10.20 -0.52
CA THR A 107 -0.01 -9.14 -1.36
C THR A 107 -0.85 -9.67 -2.54
N TYR A 108 -0.54 -10.87 -3.04
CA TYR A 108 -1.28 -11.51 -4.13
C TYR A 108 -2.29 -12.57 -3.65
N ALA A 109 -2.47 -12.70 -2.33
CA ALA A 109 -3.43 -13.60 -1.74
C ALA A 109 -4.84 -13.30 -2.28
N ARG A 110 -5.55 -14.37 -2.68
CA ARG A 110 -6.91 -14.28 -3.21
C ARG A 110 -7.97 -14.43 -2.13
N THR A 111 -7.60 -15.05 -1.02
CA THR A 111 -8.47 -15.25 0.13
C THR A 111 -7.82 -14.68 1.39
N GLU A 112 -8.64 -14.33 2.36
CA GLU A 112 -8.16 -13.90 3.67
C GLU A 112 -7.39 -15.04 4.38
N ALA A 113 -7.78 -16.29 4.15
CA ALA A 113 -7.07 -17.46 4.69
C ALA A 113 -5.65 -17.60 4.11
N ASP A 114 -5.47 -17.41 2.80
CA ASP A 114 -4.14 -17.42 2.16
C ASP A 114 -3.29 -16.26 2.67
N TYR A 115 -3.90 -15.07 2.81
CA TYR A 115 -3.25 -13.90 3.37
C TYR A 115 -2.72 -14.19 4.78
N GLU A 116 -3.57 -14.74 5.66
CA GLU A 116 -3.17 -15.00 7.05
C GLU A 116 -2.13 -16.11 7.16
N THR A 117 -2.17 -17.11 6.27
CA THR A 117 -1.11 -18.12 6.18
C THR A 117 0.24 -17.48 5.87
N HIS A 118 0.31 -16.67 4.81
CA HIS A 118 1.56 -16.01 4.42
C HIS A 118 2.00 -14.94 5.43
N ARG A 119 1.06 -14.28 6.10
CA ARG A 119 1.34 -13.33 7.18
C ARG A 119 1.94 -14.04 8.39
N ALA A 120 1.42 -15.21 8.76
CA ALA A 120 1.97 -16.01 9.85
C ALA A 120 3.41 -16.48 9.55
N ASP A 121 3.68 -16.89 8.30
CA ASP A 121 5.04 -17.22 7.86
C ASP A 121 5.97 -16.02 7.96
N PHE A 122 5.54 -14.85 7.46
CA PHE A 122 6.30 -13.61 7.56
C PHE A 122 6.57 -13.22 9.02
N LYS A 123 5.59 -13.38 9.91
CA LYS A 123 5.73 -13.18 11.36
C LYS A 123 6.82 -14.08 11.93
N ASN A 124 6.75 -15.39 11.67
CA ASN A 124 7.72 -16.34 12.20
C ASN A 124 9.15 -16.06 11.72
N LEU A 125 9.31 -15.62 10.46
CA LEU A 125 10.60 -15.24 9.91
C LEU A 125 11.13 -13.94 10.54
N SER A 126 10.26 -12.94 10.72
CA SER A 126 10.64 -11.62 11.27
C SER A 126 10.94 -11.64 12.76
N LEU A 127 10.41 -12.62 13.50
CA LEU A 127 10.65 -12.79 14.93
C LEU A 127 11.84 -13.71 15.26
N ARG A 128 12.59 -14.19 14.25
CA ARG A 128 13.75 -15.05 14.48
C ARG A 128 14.79 -14.37 15.36
N GLU A 129 15.47 -15.17 16.18
CA GLU A 129 16.51 -14.72 17.11
C GLU A 129 16.01 -13.66 18.13
N GLY A 130 14.72 -13.66 18.45
CA GLY A 130 14.13 -12.77 19.45
C GLY A 130 13.86 -11.34 18.97
N ARG A 131 13.99 -11.07 17.66
CA ARG A 131 13.71 -9.77 17.04
C ARG A 131 12.22 -9.46 17.07
N GLN A 132 11.85 -8.18 17.05
CA GLN A 132 10.44 -7.76 17.07
C GLN A 132 10.16 -6.56 16.18
N GLU A 133 11.17 -5.75 15.89
CA GLU A 133 11.04 -4.41 15.33
C GLU A 133 10.45 -4.40 13.91
N LEU A 134 10.82 -5.39 13.09
CA LEU A 134 10.27 -5.53 11.73
C LEU A 134 8.79 -5.90 11.78
N TRP A 135 8.43 -6.83 12.67
CA TRP A 135 7.06 -7.30 12.83
C TRP A 135 6.17 -6.19 13.38
N ASP A 136 6.60 -5.51 14.44
CA ASP A 136 5.82 -4.42 15.05
C ASP A 136 5.61 -3.27 14.07
N TYR A 137 6.64 -2.95 13.29
CA TYR A 137 6.50 -1.99 12.21
C TYR A 137 5.49 -2.47 11.16
N PHE A 138 5.60 -3.74 10.71
CA PHE A 138 4.71 -4.31 9.72
C PHE A 138 3.25 -4.24 10.19
N GLU A 139 2.97 -4.72 11.39
CA GLU A 139 1.65 -4.80 11.97
C GLU A 139 1.03 -3.41 12.11
N LYS A 140 1.78 -2.45 12.67
CA LYS A 140 1.33 -1.08 12.89
C LYS A 140 1.05 -0.32 11.59
N ASN A 141 1.92 -0.48 10.58
CA ASN A 141 1.89 0.38 9.39
C ASN A 141 1.11 -0.22 8.21
N TRP A 142 0.87 -1.53 8.21
CA TRP A 142 0.31 -2.23 7.04
C TRP A 142 -0.89 -3.10 7.39
N ASN A 143 -0.81 -3.87 8.48
CA ASN A 143 -1.85 -4.83 8.82
C ASN A 143 -3.03 -4.24 9.60
N ALA A 144 -2.77 -3.34 10.56
CA ALA A 144 -3.77 -2.85 11.51
C ALA A 144 -5.04 -2.23 10.88
N GLU A 145 -4.91 -1.64 9.68
CA GLU A 145 -6.04 -1.02 8.98
C GLU A 145 -6.44 -1.78 7.69
N LYS A 146 -5.94 -3.02 7.47
CA LYS A 146 -6.15 -3.81 6.24
C LYS A 146 -6.06 -2.93 4.98
N LYS A 147 -5.00 -2.12 4.92
CA LYS A 147 -4.80 -1.11 3.87
C LYS A 147 -4.16 -1.66 2.62
N ILE A 148 -3.56 -2.84 2.70
CA ILE A 148 -3.01 -3.51 1.52
C ILE A 148 -4.20 -3.90 0.64
N ALA A 149 -4.22 -3.42 -0.60
CA ALA A 149 -5.19 -3.88 -1.57
C ALA A 149 -4.94 -5.38 -1.84
N CYS A 150 -5.79 -6.26 -1.32
CA CYS A 150 -5.80 -7.66 -1.73
C CYS A 150 -6.33 -7.75 -3.17
N SER A 151 -5.79 -8.69 -3.95
CA SER A 151 -6.26 -8.95 -5.30
C SER A 151 -7.60 -9.69 -5.24
N ALA A 152 -8.69 -8.97 -5.00
CA ALA A 152 -10.03 -9.48 -5.30
C ALA A 152 -10.21 -9.41 -6.81
N LYS A 153 -10.32 -10.57 -7.46
CA LYS A 153 -10.97 -10.66 -8.76
C LYS A 153 -12.46 -10.76 -8.55
#